data_AF-A0A2E9N8U2-F1
#
_entry.id   AF-A0A2E9N8U2-F1
#
_cell.length_a   1.000
_cell.length_b   1.000
_cell.length_c   1.000
_cell.angle_alpha   90.00
_cell.angle_beta   90.00
_cell.angle_gamma   90.00
#
_symmetry.space_group_name_H-M   'P 1'
#
loop_
_entity.id
_entity.type
_entity.pdbx_description
1 polymer ?
#
loop_
_entity_poly.entity_id
_entity_poly.type
_entity_poly.pdbx_seq_one_letter_code
_entity_poly.pdbx_strand_id
1 'polypeptide(L)'
;MALVFWGCFTGSLIGLQQMGFGLGMAILLDATNVRCVMVPASMKFLGKCNWYLPNWLERVPMCGSNRLRRPPRRQPTTRCYSRSESV
;
A
#
# COMPACT_ATOMS: atom_id res chain seq x y z
N MET A 1 -2.21 -14.58 -12.09
CA MET A 1 -3.65 -14.84 -12.32
C MET A 1 -4.11 -14.41 -13.70
N ALA A 2 -3.85 -13.18 -14.18
CA ALA A 2 -4.24 -12.78 -15.55
C ALA A 2 -3.69 -13.72 -16.66
N LEU A 3 -2.44 -14.16 -16.54
CA LEU A 3 -1.81 -15.06 -17.52
C LEU A 3 -2.48 -16.45 -17.62
N VAL A 4 -3.02 -16.99 -16.52
CA VAL A 4 -3.68 -18.31 -16.57
C VAL A 4 -5.01 -18.22 -17.33
N PHE A 5 -5.76 -17.14 -17.13
CA PHE A 5 -7.03 -16.90 -17.84
C PHE A 5 -6.82 -16.50 -19.30
N TRP A 6 -5.77 -15.74 -19.60
CA TRP A 6 -5.39 -15.44 -20.97
C TRP A 6 -4.96 -16.70 -21.73
N GLY A 7 -4.27 -17.64 -21.06
CA GLY A 7 -3.90 -18.94 -21.64
C GLY A 7 -5.10 -19.81 -22.03
N CYS A 8 -6.24 -19.69 -21.33
CA CYS A 8 -7.48 -20.38 -21.67
C CYS A 8 -8.09 -19.93 -23.03
N PHE A 9 -7.66 -18.77 -23.56
CA PHE A 9 -8.04 -18.31 -24.91
C PHE A 9 -7.55 -19.25 -26.02
N THR A 10 -6.46 -19.98 -25.79
CA THR A 10 -5.85 -20.87 -26.80
C THR A 10 -6.57 -22.23 -26.89
N GLY A 11 -7.59 -22.49 -26.05
CA GLY A 11 -8.34 -23.74 -26.07
C GLY A 11 -9.37 -23.82 -27.20
N SER A 12 -9.59 -25.01 -27.77
CA SER A 12 -10.49 -25.22 -28.92
C SER A 12 -11.99 -25.15 -28.60
N LEU A 13 -12.39 -25.02 -27.33
CA LEU A 13 -13.80 -24.85 -26.97
C LEU A 13 -14.17 -23.35 -27.03
N ILE A 14 -15.04 -22.99 -27.99
CA ILE A 14 -15.52 -21.61 -28.19
C ILE A 14 -16.01 -20.96 -26.89
N GLY A 15 -16.78 -21.69 -26.07
CA GLY A 15 -17.32 -21.15 -24.82
C GLY A 15 -16.23 -20.81 -23.79
N LEU A 16 -15.19 -21.64 -23.71
CA LEU A 16 -14.06 -21.43 -22.80
C LEU A 16 -13.18 -20.26 -23.28
N GLN A 17 -12.99 -20.14 -24.60
CA GLN A 17 -12.24 -19.05 -25.21
C GLN A 17 -12.86 -17.68 -24.90
N GLN A 18 -14.18 -17.57 -25.03
CA GLN A 18 -14.91 -16.32 -24.79
C GLN A 18 -14.91 -15.92 -23.31
N MET A 19 -15.11 -16.88 -22.40
CA MET A 19 -14.99 -16.67 -20.95
C MET A 19 -13.57 -16.31 -20.52
N GLY A 20 -12.56 -17.03 -21.01
CA GLY A 20 -11.16 -16.80 -20.69
C GLY A 20 -10.65 -15.43 -21.16
N PHE A 21 -11.06 -15.02 -22.36
CA PHE A 21 -10.76 -13.68 -22.87
C PHE A 21 -11.42 -12.58 -22.03
N GLY A 22 -12.72 -12.71 -21.74
CA GLY A 22 -13.45 -11.72 -20.95
C GLY A 22 -12.88 -11.56 -19.54
N LEU A 23 -12.60 -12.68 -18.86
CA LEU A 23 -12.03 -12.67 -17.52
C LEU A 23 -10.59 -12.16 -17.51
N GLY A 24 -9.77 -12.57 -18.47
CA GLY A 24 -8.40 -12.09 -18.63
C GLY A 24 -8.33 -10.57 -18.85
N MET A 25 -9.15 -10.04 -19.75
CA MET A 25 -9.27 -8.60 -20.01
C MET A 25 -9.79 -7.84 -18.79
N ALA A 26 -10.81 -8.36 -18.09
CA ALA A 26 -11.33 -7.72 -16.89
C ALA A 26 -10.27 -7.58 -15.79
N ILE A 27 -9.47 -8.62 -15.54
CA ILE A 27 -8.39 -8.59 -14.55
C ILE A 27 -7.27 -7.63 -14.97
N LEU A 28 -6.90 -7.61 -16.26
CA LEU A 28 -5.89 -6.69 -16.77
C LEU A 28 -6.32 -5.24 -16.59
N LEU A 29 -7.56 -4.91 -16.95
CA LEU A 29 -8.12 -3.56 -16.79
C LEU A 29 -8.24 -3.15 -15.32
N ASP A 30 -8.61 -4.05 -14.41
CA ASP A 30 -8.63 -3.75 -12.97
C ASP A 30 -7.22 -3.52 -12.40
N ALA A 31 -6.26 -4.34 -12.82
CA ALA A 31 -4.88 -4.21 -12.36
C ALA A 31 -4.18 -2.97 -12.92
N THR A 32 -4.52 -2.52 -14.14
CA THR A 32 -3.93 -1.32 -14.76
C THR A 32 -4.82 -0.10 -14.63
N ASN A 33 -5.97 -0.05 -15.29
CA ASN A 33 -6.82 1.14 -15.29
C ASN A 33 -7.31 1.49 -13.88
N VAL A 34 -7.85 0.52 -13.14
CA VAL A 34 -8.39 0.82 -11.80
C VAL A 34 -7.27 1.20 -10.82
N ARG A 35 -6.18 0.43 -10.73
CA ARG A 35 -5.10 0.77 -9.79
C ARG A 35 -4.22 1.95 -10.22
N CYS A 36 -3.93 2.11 -11.50
CA CYS A 36 -3.04 3.17 -11.98
C CYS A 36 -3.77 4.50 -12.22
N VAL A 37 -5.09 4.48 -12.48
CA VAL A 37 -5.86 5.70 -12.77
C VAL A 37 -6.96 5.90 -11.74
N MET A 38 -7.87 4.94 -11.56
CA MET A 38 -9.05 5.13 -10.73
C MET A 38 -8.71 5.33 -9.25
N VAL A 39 -7.80 4.54 -8.67
CA VAL A 39 -7.37 4.66 -7.26
C VAL A 39 -6.67 6.00 -7.00
N PRO A 40 -5.62 6.42 -7.74
CA PRO A 40 -4.97 7.70 -7.50
C PRO A 40 -5.88 8.89 -7.82
N ALA A 41 -6.73 8.80 -8.86
CA ALA A 41 -7.73 9.83 -9.13
C ALA A 41 -8.73 9.94 -7.98
N SER A 42 -9.20 8.81 -7.43
CA SER A 42 -10.12 8.82 -6.29
C SER A 42 -9.46 9.38 -5.03
N MET A 43 -8.20 9.02 -4.76
CA MET A 43 -7.44 9.61 -3.65
C MET A 43 -7.24 11.12 -3.81
N LYS A 44 -7.00 11.59 -5.05
CA LYS A 44 -6.88 13.02 -5.36
C LYS A 44 -8.23 13.74 -5.25
N PHE A 45 -9.32 13.09 -5.66
CA PHE A 45 -10.67 13.67 -5.71
C PHE A 45 -11.34 13.72 -4.33
N LEU A 46 -11.27 12.63 -3.55
CA LEU A 46 -11.78 12.59 -2.17
C LEU A 46 -10.80 13.19 -1.15
N GLY A 47 -9.52 13.32 -1.49
CA GLY A 47 -8.51 14.03 -0.70
C GLY A 47 -8.51 13.63 0.79
N LYS A 48 -8.77 14.62 1.66
CA LYS A 48 -8.79 14.48 3.13
C LYS A 48 -9.79 13.43 3.65
N CYS A 49 -10.86 13.12 2.91
CA CYS A 49 -11.83 12.12 3.32
C CYS A 49 -11.31 10.68 3.20
N ASN A 50 -10.33 10.41 2.31
CA ASN A 50 -9.74 9.08 2.17
C ASN A 50 -8.84 8.69 3.37
N TRP A 51 -8.31 9.68 4.08
CA TRP A 51 -7.53 9.51 5.31
C TRP A 51 -8.35 9.80 6.58
N TYR A 52 -9.67 9.89 6.46
CA TYR A 52 -10.50 9.99 7.66
C TYR A 52 -10.53 8.63 8.36
N LEU A 53 -9.70 8.47 9.38
CA LEU A 53 -9.85 7.41 10.35
C LEU A 53 -11.03 7.82 11.25
N PRO A 54 -12.18 7.13 11.21
CA PRO A 54 -13.32 7.50 12.03
C PRO A 54 -12.93 7.41 13.50
N ASN A 55 -13.19 8.48 14.28
CA ASN A 55 -12.81 8.61 15.70
C ASN A 55 -13.19 7.40 16.58
N TRP A 56 -14.17 6.59 16.17
CA TRP A 56 -14.53 5.33 16.84
C TRP A 56 -13.44 4.25 16.77
N LEU A 57 -12.67 4.20 15.68
CA LEU A 57 -11.55 3.27 15.48
C LEU A 57 -10.26 3.72 16.17
N GLU A 58 -10.19 4.97 16.64
CA GLU A 58 -9.08 5.45 17.47
C GLU A 58 -9.16 4.88 18.91
N ARG A 59 -10.35 4.39 19.28
CA ARG A 59 -10.67 3.90 20.63
C ARG A 59 -10.52 2.39 20.80
N VAL A 60 -10.14 1.65 19.75
CA VAL A 60 -9.75 0.24 19.94
C VAL A 60 -8.43 0.20 20.71
N PRO A 61 -8.42 -0.32 21.95
CA PRO A 61 -7.16 -0.53 22.65
C PRO A 61 -6.39 -1.58 21.85
N MET A 62 -5.33 -1.13 21.16
CA MET A 62 -4.42 -2.02 20.45
C MET A 62 -3.69 -2.91 21.46
N CYS A 63 -4.33 -4.01 21.84
CA CYS A 63 -3.72 -5.10 22.58
C CYS A 63 -2.72 -5.76 21.64
N GLY A 64 -1.46 -5.29 21.68
CA GLY A 64 -0.39 -5.75 20.81
C GLY A 64 0.28 -4.68 19.93
N SER A 65 0.12 -3.38 20.22
CA SER A 65 0.93 -2.34 19.55
C SER A 65 2.39 -2.46 20.00
N ASN A 66 3.15 -3.20 19.21
CA ASN A 66 4.56 -3.42 19.39
C ASN A 66 5.27 -2.07 19.50
N ARG A 67 5.95 -1.89 20.63
CA ARG A 67 6.69 -0.71 21.11
C ARG A 67 7.93 -0.41 20.23
N LEU A 68 7.81 -0.58 18.91
CA LEU A 68 8.85 -0.52 17.89
C LEU A 68 8.63 0.68 16.97
N ARG A 69 8.81 1.89 17.50
CA ARG A 69 9.34 3.04 16.74
C ARG A 69 9.65 4.19 17.69
N ARG A 70 10.38 3.91 18.76
CA ARG A 70 11.17 4.97 19.40
C ARG A 70 12.49 5.07 18.62
N PRO A 71 12.73 6.13 17.81
CA PRO A 71 14.07 6.35 17.30
C PRO A 71 15.03 6.51 18.49
N PRO A 72 16.30 6.06 18.38
CA PRO A 72 17.27 6.28 19.44
C PRO A 72 17.36 7.79 19.70
N ARG A 73 17.10 8.19 20.94
CA ARG A 73 17.29 9.58 21.40
C ARG A 73 18.78 9.90 21.17
N ARG A 74 19.10 10.69 20.14
CA ARG A 74 20.46 11.18 19.90
C ARG A 74 20.91 11.87 21.19
N GLN A 75 21.88 11.28 21.88
CA GLN A 75 22.52 11.93 23.01
C GLN A 75 23.35 13.09 22.45
N PRO A 76 23.21 14.31 22.98
CA PRO A 76 24.10 15.40 22.61
C PRO A 76 25.50 15.00 23.05
N THR A 77 26.45 15.01 22.12
CA THR A 77 27.87 14.79 22.40
C THR A 77 28.43 16.02 23.12
N THR A 78 28.02 16.28 24.36
CA THR A 78 28.61 17.34 25.19
C THR A 78 29.96 16.94 25.78
N ARG A 79 30.49 15.76 25.42
CA ARG A 79 31.76 15.25 25.93
C ARG A 79 33.01 15.64 25.12
N CYS A 80 32.92 16.68 24.29
CA CYS A 80 34.09 17.25 23.60
C CYS A 80 34.37 18.72 23.95
N TYR A 81 33.58 19.35 24.83
CA TYR A 81 33.82 20.75 25.23
C TYR A 81 34.69 20.88 26.51
N SER A 82 34.73 19.86 27.37
CA SER A 82 35.43 19.93 28.67
C SER A 82 36.87 19.37 28.63
N ARG A 83 37.60 19.57 27.53
CA ARG A 83 39.03 19.22 27.44
C ARG A 83 39.79 20.20 26.56
N SER A 84 39.56 21.49 26.79
CA SER A 84 40.34 22.60 26.22
C SER A 84 40.64 23.71 27.24
N GLU A 85 40.20 23.56 28.49
CA GLU A 85 40.39 24.56 29.56
C GLU A 85 41.31 24.06 30.69
N SER A 86 42.06 22.99 30.45
CA SER A 86 43.07 22.50 31.40
C SER A 86 44.39 22.25 30.67
N VAL A 87 45.28 23.23 30.82
CA VAL A 87 46.71 23.27 30.48
C VAL A 87 47.05 23.84 29.11
#